data_AF-A0A3S0CZK9-F1
#
_entry.id   AF-A0A3S0CZK9-F1
#
_cell.length_a   1.000
_cell.length_b   1.000
_cell.length_c   1.000
_cell.angle_alpha   90.00
_cell.angle_beta   90.00
_cell.angle_gamma   90.00
#
_symmetry.space_group_name_H-M   'P 1'
#
loop_
_entity.id
_entity.type
_entity.pdbx_description
1 polymer ?
#
loop_
_entity_poly.entity_id
_entity_poly.type
_entity_poly.pdbx_seq_one_letter_code
_entity_poly.pdbx_strand_id
1 'polypeptide(L)'
;MTTSSNTTTPQVTPTRRRRALAVGLVGLSALVPVALPAAAGAEDSRSAPPTTSEACKPFTRARERIAGEITRRQATIVELVASLQAASDPYGVNGGQIAALQSSANGLATLGQQIATACYPDVTSLRADAQKVLFEHRIYALRVPQSRVIEAADRLGTARNELQSVADTLATKVGDDAEARAELDAMNQALADADSVIGRPPTLTGAPADVVALEPAQDLDPTRAALTAARDAVKSAHQDLASARDHAKAAVAALRS
;
A
#
# COMPACT_ATOMS: atom_id res chain seq x y z
N MET A 1 -5.82 34.27 -62.95
CA MET A 1 -5.48 34.78 -61.61
C MET A 1 -6.01 33.79 -60.59
N THR A 2 -5.12 32.96 -60.07
CA THR A 2 -5.39 31.90 -59.09
C THR A 2 -4.61 32.27 -57.83
N THR A 3 -5.30 32.45 -56.71
CA THR A 3 -4.68 32.56 -55.39
C THR A 3 -5.34 31.57 -54.45
N SER A 4 -4.62 30.49 -54.19
CA SER A 4 -4.86 29.53 -53.13
C SER A 4 -4.75 30.18 -51.75
N SER A 5 -5.52 29.71 -50.78
CA SER A 5 -5.26 29.94 -49.37
C SER A 5 -5.50 28.63 -48.62
N ASN A 6 -4.40 27.94 -48.32
CA ASN A 6 -4.33 26.80 -47.42
C ASN A 6 -4.56 27.29 -45.98
N THR A 7 -5.54 26.72 -45.28
CA THR A 7 -5.69 26.90 -43.84
C THR A 7 -5.15 25.66 -43.13
N THR A 8 -3.94 25.80 -42.59
CA THR A 8 -3.26 24.81 -41.76
C THR A 8 -3.88 24.80 -40.36
N THR A 9 -4.49 23.69 -39.97
CA THR A 9 -4.94 23.44 -38.58
C THR A 9 -3.74 22.96 -37.74
N PRO A 10 -3.45 23.53 -36.56
CA PRO A 10 -2.39 23.01 -35.70
C PRO A 10 -2.88 21.76 -34.95
N GLN A 11 -2.22 20.63 -35.18
CA GLN A 11 -2.33 19.44 -34.33
C GLN A 11 -1.66 19.73 -32.98
N VAL A 12 -2.42 19.57 -31.90
CA VAL A 12 -1.89 19.53 -30.53
C VAL A 12 -1.55 18.08 -30.20
N THR A 13 -0.26 17.76 -30.24
CA THR A 13 0.28 16.46 -29.84
C THR A 13 0.39 16.39 -28.31
N PRO A 14 -0.19 15.38 -27.63
CA PRO A 14 0.05 15.18 -26.21
C PRO A 14 1.45 14.61 -25.97
N THR A 15 2.29 15.39 -25.30
CA THR A 15 3.65 15.00 -24.89
C THR A 15 3.59 14.02 -23.72
N ARG A 16 3.65 12.72 -24.01
CA ARG A 16 3.95 11.67 -23.01
C ARG A 16 5.40 11.82 -22.53
N ARG A 17 5.59 12.46 -21.38
CA ARG A 17 6.87 12.44 -20.64
C ARG A 17 7.07 11.04 -20.02
N ARG A 18 7.76 10.16 -20.74
CA ARG A 18 8.37 8.95 -20.16
C ARG A 18 9.59 9.40 -19.35
N ARG A 19 9.48 9.41 -18.02
CA ARG A 19 10.66 9.46 -17.14
C ARG A 19 11.15 8.04 -16.93
N ALA A 20 12.19 7.66 -17.68
CA ALA A 20 13.05 6.54 -17.30
C ALA A 20 13.89 7.00 -16.11
N LEU A 21 13.72 6.33 -14.97
CA LEU A 21 14.61 6.49 -13.81
C LEU A 21 15.52 5.28 -13.78
N ALA A 22 16.77 5.52 -14.18
CA ALA A 22 17.88 4.60 -14.07
C ALA A 22 18.14 4.32 -12.58
N VAL A 23 18.11 3.04 -12.22
CA VAL A 23 18.51 2.55 -10.90
C VAL A 23 20.04 2.60 -10.85
N GLY A 24 20.57 3.56 -10.09
CA GLY A 24 21.99 3.68 -9.80
C GLY A 24 22.45 2.55 -8.88
N LEU A 25 23.46 1.80 -9.33
CA LEU A 25 24.28 0.90 -8.51
C LEU A 25 24.95 1.72 -7.40
N VAL A 26 24.73 1.34 -6.13
CA VAL A 26 25.47 1.87 -4.99
C VAL A 26 26.46 0.80 -4.50
N GLY A 27 27.73 1.06 -4.81
CA GLY A 27 28.86 1.02 -3.88
C GLY A 27 29.24 -0.32 -3.22
N LEU A 28 30.19 -1.03 -3.84
CA LEU A 28 31.15 -1.86 -3.10
C LEU A 28 32.07 -0.95 -2.28
N SER A 29 32.06 -1.08 -0.95
CA SER A 29 33.10 -0.50 -0.08
C SER A 29 34.15 -1.56 0.23
N ALA A 30 35.38 -1.32 -0.23
CA ALA A 30 36.56 -2.12 0.04
C ALA A 30 37.07 -1.87 1.47
N LEU A 31 37.32 -2.96 2.21
CA LEU A 31 37.98 -2.96 3.52
C LEU A 31 39.49 -2.72 3.35
N VAL A 32 40.02 -1.70 4.02
CA VAL A 32 41.46 -1.44 4.15
C VAL A 32 41.96 -2.09 5.45
N PRO A 33 42.97 -2.98 5.42
CA PRO A 33 43.62 -3.44 6.65
C PRO A 33 44.68 -2.44 7.09
N VAL A 34 44.55 -1.90 8.30
CA VAL A 34 45.62 -1.18 9.00
C VAL A 34 46.26 -2.16 9.97
N ALA A 35 47.53 -2.50 9.72
CA ALA A 35 48.39 -3.24 10.63
C ALA A 35 49.34 -2.26 11.32
N LEU A 36 49.54 -2.39 12.65
CA LEU A 36 50.65 -1.83 13.45
C LEU A 36 50.51 -2.33 14.92
N PRO A 37 51.56 -2.25 15.75
CA PRO A 37 52.41 -3.39 16.09
C PRO A 37 52.20 -3.93 17.51
N ALA A 38 52.79 -5.11 17.75
CA ALA A 38 52.91 -5.74 19.05
C ALA A 38 53.82 -4.95 20.00
N ALA A 39 53.36 -4.76 21.24
CA ALA A 39 54.19 -4.43 22.39
C ALA A 39 53.74 -5.27 23.58
N ALA A 40 54.70 -6.03 24.13
CA ALA A 40 54.54 -6.85 25.32
C ALA A 40 54.58 -6.00 26.58
N GLY A 41 53.76 -6.37 27.57
CA GLY A 41 53.82 -5.90 28.95
C GLY A 41 52.97 -6.81 29.81
N ALA A 42 53.61 -7.64 30.61
CA ALA A 42 52.97 -8.53 31.57
C ALA A 42 52.97 -7.85 32.93
N GLU A 43 51.79 -7.68 33.55
CA GLU A 43 51.67 -7.52 35.00
C GLU A 43 50.48 -8.31 35.52
N ASP A 44 50.76 -9.02 36.61
CA ASP A 44 49.97 -10.03 37.28
C ASP A 44 48.79 -9.40 38.03
N SER A 45 47.59 -9.92 37.83
CA SER A 45 46.41 -9.64 38.66
C SER A 45 45.52 -10.86 38.64
N ARG A 46 45.73 -11.75 39.62
CA ARG A 46 44.80 -12.83 39.97
C ARG A 46 43.52 -12.23 40.56
N SER A 47 42.63 -11.76 39.69
CA SER A 47 41.19 -11.72 39.95
C SER A 47 40.59 -13.02 39.42
N ALA A 48 39.86 -13.72 40.27
CA ALA A 48 39.07 -14.88 39.87
C ALA A 48 38.13 -14.49 38.71
N PRO A 49 37.99 -15.33 37.65
CA PRO A 49 37.12 -14.99 36.54
C PRO A 49 35.67 -14.94 37.04
N PRO A 50 34.89 -13.88 36.76
CA PRO A 50 33.45 -13.98 36.89
C PRO A 50 32.99 -15.11 35.97
N THR A 51 32.36 -16.11 36.57
CA THR A 51 31.73 -17.24 35.89
C THR A 51 30.75 -16.74 34.82
N THR A 52 30.94 -17.30 33.62
CA THR A 52 30.03 -17.35 32.46
C THR A 52 29.63 -16.02 31.80
N SER A 53 30.52 -15.51 30.94
CA SER A 53 30.05 -15.06 29.62
C SER A 53 29.41 -16.30 28.96
N GLU A 54 28.09 -16.35 28.85
CA GLU A 54 27.47 -17.38 28.02
C GLU A 54 28.01 -17.22 26.59
N ALA A 55 28.67 -18.27 26.09
CA ALA A 55 29.25 -18.25 24.76
C ALA A 55 28.16 -18.03 23.71
N CYS A 56 28.45 -17.18 22.71
CA CYS A 56 27.54 -16.93 21.59
C CYS A 56 27.18 -18.25 20.89
N LYS A 57 25.89 -18.55 20.78
CA LYS A 57 25.41 -19.71 20.04
C LYS A 57 25.14 -19.30 18.57
N PRO A 58 25.57 -20.11 17.59
CA PRO A 58 25.49 -19.72 16.18
C PRO A 58 24.04 -19.66 15.66
N PHE A 59 23.17 -20.59 16.10
CA PHE A 59 21.77 -20.69 15.66
C PHE A 59 21.55 -20.66 14.14
N THR A 60 22.49 -21.19 13.35
CA THR A 60 22.55 -21.06 11.88
C THR A 60 21.20 -21.30 11.20
N ARG A 61 20.57 -22.46 11.43
CA ARG A 61 19.27 -22.81 10.82
C ARG A 61 18.13 -21.85 11.21
N ALA A 62 18.14 -21.33 12.44
CA ALA A 62 17.12 -20.39 12.88
C ALA A 62 17.32 -19.02 12.21
N ARG A 63 18.57 -18.55 12.13
CA ARG A 63 18.91 -17.31 11.42
C ARG A 63 18.55 -17.39 9.94
N GLU A 64 18.85 -18.50 9.26
CA GLU A 64 18.47 -18.75 7.87
C GLU A 64 16.94 -18.69 7.67
N ARG A 65 16.17 -19.33 8.55
CA ARG A 65 14.70 -19.28 8.50
C ARG A 65 14.17 -17.86 8.68
N ILE A 66 14.69 -17.12 9.66
CA ILE A 66 14.30 -15.74 9.92
C ILE A 66 14.65 -14.85 8.72
N ALA A 67 15.86 -14.99 8.17
CA ALA A 67 16.28 -14.27 6.97
C ALA A 67 15.34 -14.55 5.79
N GLY A 68 14.95 -15.81 5.57
CA GLY A 68 13.97 -16.17 4.55
C GLY A 68 12.58 -15.53 4.75
N GLU A 69 12.10 -15.41 5.99
CA GLU A 69 10.84 -14.71 6.31
C GLU A 69 10.93 -13.21 6.07
N ILE A 70 12.08 -12.59 6.36
CA ILE A 70 12.35 -11.18 6.08
C ILE A 70 12.37 -10.94 4.57
N THR A 71 13.08 -11.76 3.79
CA THR A 71 13.12 -11.65 2.33
C THR A 71 11.73 -11.77 1.71
N ARG A 72 10.92 -12.74 2.16
CA ARG A 72 9.52 -12.88 1.69
C ARG A 72 8.70 -11.62 1.93
N ARG A 73 8.80 -11.04 3.13
CA ARG A 73 8.08 -9.80 3.47
C ARG A 73 8.55 -8.61 2.67
N GLN A 74 9.86 -8.46 2.47
CA GLN A 74 10.42 -7.40 1.63
C GLN A 74 9.91 -7.52 0.19
N ALA A 75 9.87 -8.73 -0.37
CA ALA A 75 9.29 -8.95 -1.70
C ALA A 75 7.80 -8.57 -1.76
N THR A 76 7.00 -8.98 -0.76
CA THR A 76 5.59 -8.57 -0.65
C THR A 76 5.46 -7.05 -0.58
N ILE A 77 6.31 -6.35 0.19
CA ILE A 77 6.28 -4.89 0.27
C ILE A 77 6.56 -4.26 -1.10
N VAL A 78 7.55 -4.75 -1.85
CA VAL A 78 7.86 -4.25 -3.19
C VAL A 78 6.66 -4.39 -4.13
N GLU A 79 5.97 -5.53 -4.09
CA GLU A 79 4.75 -5.76 -4.89
C GLU A 79 3.62 -4.80 -4.51
N LEU A 80 3.38 -4.58 -3.21
CA LEU A 80 2.36 -3.65 -2.73
C LEU A 80 2.66 -2.20 -3.12
N VAL A 81 3.92 -1.77 -2.97
CA VAL A 81 4.36 -0.43 -3.38
C VAL A 81 4.15 -0.23 -4.88
N ALA A 82 4.56 -1.20 -5.70
CA ALA A 82 4.37 -1.12 -7.14
C ALA A 82 2.88 -1.06 -7.53
N SER A 83 2.05 -1.84 -6.85
CA SER A 83 0.60 -1.85 -7.07
C SER A 83 -0.05 -0.50 -6.74
N LEU A 84 0.27 0.09 -5.58
CA LEU A 84 -0.22 1.42 -5.18
C LEU A 84 0.31 2.55 -6.07
N GLN A 85 1.56 2.46 -6.55
CA GLN A 85 2.12 3.44 -7.49
C GLN A 85 1.47 3.39 -8.88
N ALA A 86 0.97 2.22 -9.27
CA ALA A 86 0.26 2.03 -10.54
C ALA A 86 -1.22 2.38 -10.44
N ALA A 87 -1.79 2.41 -9.24
CA ALA A 87 -3.18 2.78 -9.01
C ALA A 87 -3.40 4.28 -9.26
N SER A 88 -4.63 4.62 -9.64
CA SER A 88 -5.09 6.01 -9.49
C SER A 88 -5.23 6.30 -8.00
N ASP A 89 -5.02 7.55 -7.59
CA ASP A 89 -5.14 7.97 -6.19
C ASP A 89 -6.23 9.05 -6.04
N PRO A 90 -7.51 8.73 -6.36
CA PRO A 90 -8.58 9.71 -6.32
C PRO A 90 -8.82 10.26 -4.91
N TYR A 91 -8.42 9.53 -3.86
CA TYR A 91 -8.57 9.92 -2.46
C TYR A 91 -7.29 10.54 -1.84
N GLY A 92 -6.14 10.49 -2.52
CA GLY A 92 -4.89 11.06 -2.02
C GLY A 92 -4.23 10.29 -0.87
N VAL A 93 -4.57 9.01 -0.67
CA VAL A 93 -4.14 8.22 0.49
C VAL A 93 -2.99 7.25 0.17
N ASN A 94 -2.66 7.03 -1.11
CA ASN A 94 -1.64 6.06 -1.52
C ASN A 94 -0.24 6.44 -1.03
N GLY A 95 0.08 7.74 -1.05
CA GLY A 95 1.39 8.23 -0.60
C GLY A 95 1.71 7.86 0.85
N GLY A 96 0.73 7.96 1.76
CA GLY A 96 0.90 7.60 3.16
C GLY A 96 1.17 6.11 3.34
N GLN A 97 0.41 5.25 2.66
CA GLN A 97 0.60 3.80 2.73
C GLN A 97 1.94 3.35 2.12
N ILE A 98 2.36 3.96 1.00
CA ILE A 98 3.68 3.70 0.40
C ILE A 98 4.80 4.04 1.39
N ALA A 99 4.70 5.18 2.07
CA ALA A 99 5.70 5.58 3.07
C ALA A 99 5.75 4.59 4.25
N ALA A 100 4.60 4.13 4.74
CA ALA A 100 4.52 3.14 5.82
C ALA A 100 5.10 1.77 5.42
N LEU A 101 4.86 1.34 4.17
CA LEU A 101 5.44 0.14 3.59
C LEU A 101 6.97 0.24 3.47
N GLN A 102 7.50 1.36 2.96
CA GLN A 102 8.94 1.59 2.85
C GLN A 102 9.63 1.66 4.22
N SER A 103 9.00 2.31 5.20
CA SER A 103 9.46 2.30 6.60
C SER A 103 9.55 0.87 7.14
N SER A 104 8.52 0.05 6.89
CA SER A 104 8.52 -1.37 7.30
C SER A 104 9.62 -2.19 6.61
N ALA A 105 9.91 -1.93 5.33
CA ALA A 105 11.01 -2.60 4.61
C ALA A 105 12.38 -2.26 5.20
N ASN A 106 12.60 -0.99 5.54
CA ASN A 106 13.83 -0.53 6.19
C ASN A 106 13.99 -1.15 7.57
N GLY A 107 12.94 -1.15 8.39
CA GLY A 107 12.95 -1.78 9.72
C GLY A 107 13.27 -3.29 9.65
N LEU A 108 12.66 -4.01 8.71
CA LEU A 108 12.96 -5.42 8.45
C LEU A 108 14.41 -5.65 8.02
N ALA A 109 14.99 -4.76 7.21
CA ALA A 109 16.38 -4.85 6.80
C ALA A 109 17.34 -4.67 8.00
N THR A 110 17.08 -3.66 8.84
CA THR A 110 17.84 -3.40 10.07
C THR A 110 17.72 -4.58 11.05
N LEU A 111 16.52 -5.09 11.28
CA LEU A 111 16.29 -6.26 12.13
C LEU A 111 16.99 -7.51 11.58
N GLY A 112 17.00 -7.70 10.26
CA GLY A 112 17.74 -8.78 9.61
C GLY A 112 19.24 -8.71 9.88
N GLN A 113 19.84 -7.52 9.78
CA GLN A 113 21.26 -7.31 10.10
C GLN A 113 21.56 -7.53 11.59
N GLN A 114 20.69 -7.05 12.48
CA GLN A 114 20.80 -7.32 13.91
C GLN A 114 20.77 -8.83 14.18
N ILE A 115 19.77 -9.54 13.64
CA ILE A 115 19.64 -10.99 13.80
C ILE A 115 20.76 -11.75 13.09
N ALA A 116 21.47 -11.18 12.12
CA ALA A 116 22.62 -11.81 11.49
C ALA A 116 23.90 -11.67 12.34
N THR A 117 24.07 -10.55 13.04
CA THR A 117 25.35 -10.16 13.68
C THR A 117 25.35 -10.26 15.20
N ALA A 118 24.19 -10.18 15.84
CA ALA A 118 24.08 -10.20 17.30
C ALA A 118 24.57 -11.54 17.88
N CYS A 119 25.28 -11.45 19.00
CA CYS A 119 25.63 -12.58 19.84
C CYS A 119 24.41 -12.94 20.70
N TYR A 120 23.84 -14.13 20.47
CA TYR A 120 22.76 -14.65 21.29
C TYR A 120 23.30 -15.75 22.22
N PRO A 121 23.21 -15.59 23.55
CA PRO A 121 23.65 -16.61 24.49
C PRO A 121 22.67 -17.79 24.56
N ASP A 122 21.40 -17.56 24.21
CA ASP A 122 20.33 -18.53 24.30
C ASP A 122 19.26 -18.32 23.21
N VAL A 123 18.37 -19.31 23.06
CA VAL A 123 17.33 -19.31 22.02
C VAL A 123 16.17 -18.36 22.33
N THR A 124 15.95 -18.01 23.60
CA THR A 124 14.92 -17.06 24.02
C THR A 124 15.29 -15.65 23.59
N SER A 125 16.56 -15.27 23.73
CA SER A 125 17.10 -13.99 23.24
C SER A 125 16.96 -13.86 21.71
N LEU A 126 17.32 -14.90 20.94
CA LEU A 126 17.08 -14.93 19.50
C LEU A 126 15.57 -14.89 19.16
N ARG A 127 14.74 -15.62 19.91
CA ARG A 127 13.29 -15.66 19.70
C ARG A 127 12.65 -14.29 19.91
N ALA A 128 13.10 -13.52 20.91
CA ALA A 128 12.60 -12.18 21.16
C ALA A 128 12.78 -11.26 19.95
N ASP A 129 13.96 -11.27 19.32
CA ASP A 129 14.19 -10.50 18.08
C ASP A 129 13.43 -11.09 16.89
N ALA A 130 13.38 -12.42 16.76
CA ALA A 130 12.61 -13.07 15.70
C ALA A 130 11.10 -12.72 15.76
N GLN A 131 10.55 -12.55 16.95
CA GLN A 131 9.15 -12.15 17.16
C GLN A 131 8.86 -10.74 16.62
N LYS A 132 9.83 -9.83 16.60
CA LYS A 132 9.68 -8.49 16.03
C LYS A 132 9.36 -8.51 14.53
N VAL A 133 9.87 -9.50 13.80
CA VAL A 133 9.53 -9.74 12.37
C VAL A 133 8.03 -9.94 12.18
N LEU A 134 7.34 -10.51 13.18
CA LEU A 134 5.92 -10.79 13.13
C LEU A 134 5.08 -9.66 13.73
N PHE A 135 5.49 -9.11 14.88
CA PHE A 135 4.66 -8.22 15.67
C PHE A 135 4.91 -6.73 15.43
N GLU A 136 6.14 -6.31 15.11
CA GLU A 136 6.47 -4.91 14.84
C GLU A 136 6.30 -4.60 13.35
N HIS A 137 6.62 -5.56 12.48
CA HIS A 137 6.51 -5.42 11.02
C HIS A 137 5.38 -6.28 10.45
N ARG A 138 4.14 -6.07 10.92
CA ARG A 138 2.93 -6.86 10.59
C ARG A 138 2.52 -6.81 9.11
N ILE A 139 3.36 -7.32 8.22
CA ILE A 139 3.14 -7.20 6.77
C ILE A 139 1.88 -7.95 6.38
N TYR A 140 1.73 -9.22 6.77
CA TYR A 140 0.59 -10.03 6.35
C TYR A 140 -0.69 -9.77 7.17
N ALA A 141 -0.56 -9.35 8.44
CA ALA A 141 -1.71 -9.12 9.32
C ALA A 141 -2.30 -7.70 9.20
N LEU A 142 -1.51 -6.72 8.75
CA LEU A 142 -1.93 -5.32 8.66
C LEU A 142 -1.62 -4.73 7.29
N ARG A 143 -0.34 -4.67 6.87
CA ARG A 143 0.03 -3.87 5.69
C ARG A 143 -0.56 -4.40 4.39
N VAL A 144 -0.62 -5.71 4.19
CA VAL A 144 -1.27 -6.34 3.03
C VAL A 144 -2.77 -6.01 3.00
N PRO A 145 -3.59 -6.35 4.01
CA PRO A 145 -5.03 -6.06 3.94
C PRO A 145 -5.32 -4.55 3.90
N GLN A 146 -4.53 -3.71 4.58
CA GLN A 146 -4.63 -2.25 4.51
C GLN A 146 -4.42 -1.74 3.07
N SER A 147 -3.34 -2.17 2.40
CA SER A 147 -3.10 -1.81 1.00
C SER A 147 -4.21 -2.29 0.06
N ARG A 148 -4.78 -3.47 0.29
CA ARG A 148 -5.89 -3.99 -0.52
C ARG A 148 -7.19 -3.21 -0.35
N VAL A 149 -7.50 -2.77 0.88
CA VAL A 149 -8.66 -1.89 1.13
C VAL A 149 -8.48 -0.56 0.41
N ILE A 150 -7.29 0.04 0.48
CA ILE A 150 -6.97 1.29 -0.21
C ILE A 150 -7.10 1.14 -1.73
N GLU A 151 -6.48 0.12 -2.33
CA GLU A 151 -6.60 -0.15 -3.77
C GLU A 151 -8.05 -0.38 -4.21
N ALA A 152 -8.85 -1.06 -3.38
CA ALA A 152 -10.26 -1.28 -3.67
C ALA A 152 -11.03 0.05 -3.62
N ALA A 153 -10.81 0.86 -2.59
CA ALA A 153 -11.41 2.19 -2.47
C ALA A 153 -11.06 3.04 -3.69
N ASP A 154 -9.79 3.12 -4.10
CA ASP A 154 -9.36 3.89 -5.27
C ASP A 154 -10.09 3.50 -6.55
N ARG A 155 -10.18 2.20 -6.82
CA ARG A 155 -10.90 1.70 -8.01
C ARG A 155 -12.38 2.09 -7.97
N LEU A 156 -13.02 2.02 -6.79
CA LEU A 156 -14.41 2.43 -6.61
C LEU A 156 -14.56 3.95 -6.75
N GLY A 157 -13.63 4.74 -6.22
CA GLY A 157 -13.61 6.20 -6.38
C GLY A 157 -13.48 6.62 -7.84
N THR A 158 -12.63 5.95 -8.62
CA THR A 158 -12.55 6.15 -10.08
C THR A 158 -13.88 5.81 -10.75
N ALA A 159 -14.43 4.63 -10.49
CA ALA A 159 -15.72 4.21 -11.08
C ALA A 159 -16.87 5.15 -10.72
N ARG A 160 -16.90 5.65 -9.47
CA ARG A 160 -17.89 6.62 -8.99
C ARG A 160 -17.81 7.93 -9.76
N ASN A 161 -16.61 8.44 -10.06
CA ASN A 161 -16.45 9.65 -10.86
C ASN A 161 -16.89 9.45 -12.32
N GLU A 162 -16.57 8.30 -12.91
CA GLU A 162 -17.03 7.95 -14.26
C GLU A 162 -18.56 7.85 -14.32
N LEU A 163 -19.18 7.16 -13.37
CA LEU A 163 -20.64 7.04 -13.29
C LEU A 163 -21.31 8.39 -13.03
N GLN A 164 -20.74 9.27 -12.21
CA GLN A 164 -21.25 10.63 -12.08
C GLN A 164 -21.26 11.38 -13.40
N SER A 165 -20.19 11.27 -14.20
CA SER A 165 -20.18 11.92 -15.53
C SER A 165 -21.27 11.37 -16.44
N VAL A 166 -21.64 10.09 -16.30
CA VAL A 166 -22.77 9.48 -17.02
C VAL A 166 -24.10 10.04 -16.51
N ALA A 167 -24.30 10.11 -15.19
CA ALA A 167 -25.50 10.72 -14.59
C ALA A 167 -25.67 12.18 -15.03
N ASP A 168 -24.60 12.97 -15.01
CA ASP A 168 -24.61 14.36 -15.46
C ASP A 168 -25.00 14.48 -16.94
N THR A 169 -24.52 13.55 -17.77
CA THR A 169 -24.90 13.50 -19.20
C THR A 169 -26.37 13.13 -19.37
N LEU A 170 -26.84 12.08 -18.68
CA LEU A 170 -28.23 11.63 -18.73
C LEU A 170 -29.20 12.71 -18.25
N ALA A 171 -28.84 13.49 -17.24
CA ALA A 171 -29.64 14.62 -16.77
C ALA A 171 -29.94 15.64 -17.88
N THR A 172 -29.06 15.78 -18.88
CA THR A 172 -29.30 16.64 -20.06
C THR A 172 -30.17 16.01 -21.15
N LYS A 173 -30.48 14.72 -21.04
CA LYS A 173 -31.13 13.91 -22.07
C LYS A 173 -32.50 13.36 -21.68
N VAL A 174 -32.74 13.09 -20.40
CA VAL A 174 -33.98 12.45 -19.93
C VAL A 174 -35.24 13.24 -20.31
N GLY A 175 -35.18 14.57 -20.33
CA GLY A 175 -36.33 15.41 -20.70
C GLY A 175 -37.59 15.07 -19.88
N ASP A 176 -38.69 14.83 -20.57
CA ASP A 176 -39.99 14.43 -20.01
C ASP A 176 -40.22 12.90 -20.03
N ASP A 177 -39.22 12.10 -20.41
CA ASP A 177 -39.31 10.63 -20.35
C ASP A 177 -39.33 10.18 -18.89
N ALA A 178 -40.50 9.72 -18.44
CA ALA A 178 -40.73 9.38 -17.04
C ALA A 178 -39.92 8.15 -16.58
N GLU A 179 -39.71 7.17 -17.45
CA GLU A 179 -38.95 5.96 -17.12
C GLU A 179 -37.46 6.28 -17.04
N ALA A 180 -36.93 6.99 -18.04
CA ALA A 180 -35.54 7.42 -18.03
C ALA A 180 -35.21 8.33 -16.84
N ARG A 181 -36.16 9.16 -16.41
CA ARG A 181 -36.01 10.01 -15.23
C ARG A 181 -36.01 9.22 -13.92
N ALA A 182 -36.89 8.23 -13.79
CA ALA A 182 -36.89 7.36 -12.61
C ALA A 182 -35.58 6.56 -12.48
N GLU A 183 -35.05 6.07 -13.61
CA GLU A 183 -33.76 5.36 -13.63
C GLU A 183 -32.57 6.28 -13.32
N LEU A 184 -32.60 7.54 -13.77
CA LEU A 184 -31.60 8.53 -13.37
C LEU A 184 -31.65 8.84 -11.87
N ASP A 185 -32.83 8.95 -11.29
CA ASP A 185 -32.99 9.18 -9.85
C ASP A 185 -32.47 7.98 -9.04
N ALA A 186 -32.78 6.75 -9.48
CA ALA A 186 -32.26 5.52 -8.87
C ALA A 186 -30.72 5.40 -9.00
N MET A 187 -30.17 5.76 -10.16
CA MET A 187 -28.72 5.86 -10.36
C MET A 187 -28.07 6.83 -9.37
N ASN A 188 -28.65 8.02 -9.19
CA ASN A 188 -28.14 9.03 -8.26
C ASN A 188 -28.24 8.58 -6.80
N GLN A 189 -29.31 7.86 -6.43
CA GLN A 189 -29.43 7.28 -5.09
C GLN A 189 -28.33 6.25 -4.84
N ALA A 190 -28.09 5.33 -5.79
CA ALA A 190 -27.04 4.34 -5.64
C ALA A 190 -25.62 4.96 -5.58
N LEU A 191 -25.38 6.07 -6.28
CA LEU A 191 -24.13 6.84 -6.12
C LEU A 191 -24.03 7.45 -4.71
N ALA A 192 -25.12 8.00 -4.17
CA ALA A 192 -25.15 8.56 -2.82
C ALA A 192 -24.96 7.48 -1.74
N ASP A 193 -25.52 6.28 -1.94
CA ASP A 193 -25.35 5.14 -1.05
C ASP A 193 -23.88 4.70 -1.00
N ALA A 194 -23.22 4.59 -2.17
CA ALA A 194 -21.78 4.34 -2.22
C ALA A 194 -20.96 5.43 -1.51
N ASP A 195 -21.28 6.71 -1.75
CA ASP A 195 -20.61 7.86 -1.13
C ASP A 195 -20.78 7.84 0.40
N SER A 196 -21.90 7.33 0.93
CA SER A 196 -22.14 7.26 2.37
C SER A 196 -21.24 6.27 3.11
N VAL A 197 -20.73 5.25 2.40
CA VAL A 197 -19.96 4.16 3.00
C VAL A 197 -18.45 4.33 2.82
N ILE A 198 -18.01 4.86 1.67
CA ILE A 198 -16.58 5.04 1.37
C ILE A 198 -16.17 6.51 1.13
N GLY A 199 -17.12 7.44 1.08
CA GLY A 199 -16.86 8.84 0.78
C GLY A 199 -16.75 9.15 -0.72
N ARG A 200 -16.89 10.43 -1.04
CA ARG A 200 -16.75 10.96 -2.40
C ARG A 200 -15.34 11.51 -2.61
N PRO A 201 -14.61 11.11 -3.66
CA PRO A 201 -13.32 11.70 -3.99
C PRO A 201 -13.38 13.24 -4.02
N PRO A 202 -12.40 13.93 -3.41
CA PRO A 202 -11.13 13.39 -2.89
C PRO A 202 -11.15 12.91 -1.43
N THR A 203 -12.32 12.83 -0.79
CA THR A 203 -12.41 12.54 0.65
C THR A 203 -12.84 11.09 0.89
N LEU A 204 -11.93 10.29 1.45
CA LEU A 204 -12.25 8.94 1.94
C LEU A 204 -12.94 9.05 3.30
N THR A 205 -14.01 8.30 3.51
CA THR A 205 -14.76 8.31 4.79
C THR A 205 -15.12 6.89 5.23
N GLY A 206 -15.77 6.78 6.39
CA GLY A 206 -16.22 5.51 6.95
C GLY A 206 -15.08 4.57 7.32
N ALA A 207 -15.39 3.28 7.39
CA ALA A 207 -14.44 2.25 7.81
C ALA A 207 -13.15 2.18 6.96
N PRO A 208 -13.17 2.41 5.63
CA PRO A 208 -11.93 2.50 4.86
C PRO A 208 -10.98 3.61 5.30
N ALA A 209 -11.50 4.77 5.73
CA ALA A 209 -10.68 5.86 6.25
C ALA A 209 -10.01 5.49 7.57
N ASP A 210 -10.71 4.77 8.45
CA ASP A 210 -10.15 4.28 9.72
C ASP A 210 -8.96 3.32 9.48
N VAL A 211 -9.03 2.51 8.42
CA VAL A 211 -7.97 1.58 8.05
C VAL A 211 -6.69 2.30 7.63
N VAL A 212 -6.76 3.49 7.04
CA VAL A 212 -5.57 4.26 6.64
C VAL A 212 -4.73 4.64 7.86
N ALA A 213 -5.36 4.89 9.01
CA ALA A 213 -4.69 5.28 10.24
C ALA A 213 -4.18 4.10 11.10
N LEU A 214 -4.41 2.85 10.69
CA LEU A 214 -3.99 1.69 11.46
C LEU A 214 -2.46 1.53 11.47
N GLU A 215 -1.92 1.44 12.68
CA GLU A 215 -0.52 1.12 12.96
C GLU A 215 -0.37 -0.26 13.61
N PRO A 216 0.84 -0.87 13.56
CA PRO A 216 1.12 -2.11 14.27
C PRO A 216 0.87 -1.95 15.79
N ALA A 217 -0.17 -2.59 16.31
CA ALA A 217 -0.48 -2.67 17.75
C ALA A 217 -0.23 -4.07 18.28
N GLN A 218 0.03 -4.31 19.57
CA GLN A 218 0.24 -5.67 20.08
C GLN A 218 -1.03 -6.53 19.97
N ASP A 219 -2.16 -5.96 20.37
CA ASP A 219 -3.49 -6.56 20.19
C ASP A 219 -3.91 -6.51 18.70
N LEU A 220 -4.42 -7.64 18.20
CA LEU A 220 -4.86 -7.79 16.81
C LEU A 220 -6.37 -7.63 16.63
N ASP A 221 -7.15 -7.77 17.69
CA ASP A 221 -8.60 -7.86 17.55
C ASP A 221 -9.23 -6.55 17.06
N PRO A 222 -8.83 -5.36 17.55
CA PRO A 222 -9.27 -4.08 16.98
C PRO A 222 -8.84 -3.91 15.52
N THR A 223 -7.60 -4.30 15.17
CA THR A 223 -7.11 -4.24 13.79
C THR A 223 -7.93 -5.14 12.87
N ARG A 224 -8.23 -6.37 13.31
CA ARG A 224 -9.04 -7.31 12.52
C ARG A 224 -10.46 -6.81 12.34
N ALA A 225 -11.07 -6.25 13.39
CA ALA A 225 -12.41 -5.68 13.33
C ALA A 225 -12.47 -4.51 12.32
N ALA A 226 -11.52 -3.57 12.40
CA ALA A 226 -11.45 -2.43 11.48
C ALA A 226 -11.25 -2.87 10.02
N LEU A 227 -10.32 -3.80 9.76
CA LEU A 227 -10.10 -4.34 8.41
C LEU A 227 -11.33 -5.08 7.87
N THR A 228 -12.07 -5.78 8.72
CA THR A 228 -13.30 -6.48 8.34
C THR A 228 -14.39 -5.48 7.99
N ALA A 229 -14.62 -4.47 8.83
CA ALA A 229 -15.60 -3.41 8.57
C ALA A 229 -15.28 -2.66 7.27
N ALA A 230 -14.00 -2.33 7.02
CA ALA A 230 -13.59 -1.67 5.79
C ALA A 230 -13.78 -2.54 4.55
N ARG A 231 -13.48 -3.85 4.64
CA ARG A 231 -13.74 -4.80 3.56
C ARG A 231 -15.24 -4.87 3.23
N ASP A 232 -16.08 -4.93 4.25
CA ASP A 232 -17.52 -5.02 4.07
C ASP A 232 -18.08 -3.70 3.49
N ALA A 233 -17.52 -2.56 3.92
CA ALA A 233 -17.80 -1.24 3.37
C ALA A 233 -17.46 -1.12 1.87
N VAL A 234 -16.24 -1.50 1.45
CA VAL A 234 -15.88 -1.48 0.01
C VAL A 234 -16.72 -2.47 -0.81
N LYS A 235 -17.16 -3.58 -0.20
CA LYS A 235 -18.07 -4.53 -0.86
C LYS A 235 -19.46 -3.93 -1.06
N SER A 236 -20.00 -3.22 -0.06
CA SER A 236 -21.28 -2.51 -0.19
C SER A 236 -21.20 -1.46 -1.28
N ALA A 237 -20.22 -0.57 -1.24
CA ALA A 237 -20.06 0.47 -2.26
C ALA A 237 -19.86 -0.12 -3.67
N HIS A 238 -19.19 -1.27 -3.80
CA HIS A 238 -19.12 -1.97 -5.09
C HIS A 238 -20.50 -2.40 -5.60
N GLN A 239 -21.37 -2.91 -4.73
CA GLN A 239 -22.73 -3.31 -5.09
C GLN A 239 -23.55 -2.08 -5.50
N ASP A 240 -23.43 -0.99 -4.75
CA ASP A 240 -24.14 0.26 -5.04
C ASP A 240 -23.71 0.85 -6.39
N LEU A 241 -22.40 0.89 -6.68
CA LEU A 241 -21.91 1.34 -8.00
C LEU A 241 -22.29 0.39 -9.13
N ALA A 242 -22.41 -0.91 -8.88
CA ALA A 242 -22.93 -1.85 -9.87
C ALA A 242 -24.41 -1.58 -10.18
N SER A 243 -25.22 -1.30 -9.15
CA SER A 243 -26.62 -0.88 -9.30
C SER A 243 -26.73 0.43 -10.06
N ALA A 244 -25.91 1.45 -9.72
CA ALA A 244 -25.88 2.72 -10.43
C ALA A 244 -25.59 2.54 -11.93
N ARG A 245 -24.64 1.67 -12.28
CA ARG A 245 -24.34 1.33 -13.68
C ARG A 245 -25.53 0.67 -14.36
N ASP A 246 -26.25 -0.20 -13.69
CA ASP A 246 -27.37 -0.93 -14.29
C ASP A 246 -28.59 0.00 -14.48
N HIS A 247 -28.85 0.92 -13.55
CA HIS A 247 -29.81 2.03 -13.73
C HIS A 247 -29.41 2.96 -14.88
N ALA A 248 -28.13 3.28 -15.03
CA ALA A 248 -27.66 4.07 -16.17
C ALA A 248 -27.98 3.40 -17.52
N LYS A 249 -27.86 2.07 -17.61
CA LYS A 249 -28.21 1.32 -18.83
C LYS A 249 -29.72 1.33 -19.07
N ALA A 250 -30.52 1.16 -18.02
CA ALA A 250 -31.98 1.20 -18.11
C ALA A 250 -32.46 2.59 -18.59
N ALA A 251 -31.91 3.68 -18.06
CA ALA A 251 -32.20 5.04 -18.53
C ALA A 251 -31.89 5.22 -20.02
N VAL A 252 -30.75 4.69 -20.49
CA VAL A 252 -30.39 4.73 -21.92
C VAL A 252 -31.35 3.89 -22.77
N ALA A 253 -31.85 2.78 -22.25
CA ALA A 253 -32.80 1.93 -22.95
C ALA A 253 -34.17 2.63 -23.09
N ALA A 254 -34.67 3.25 -22.02
CA ALA A 254 -35.90 4.04 -22.03
C ALA A 254 -35.85 5.19 -23.05
N LEU A 255 -34.72 5.91 -23.13
CA LEU A 255 -34.55 6.98 -24.12
C LEU A 255 -34.53 6.53 -25.59
N ARG A 256 -34.51 5.22 -25.85
CA ARG A 256 -34.52 4.65 -27.21
C ARG A 256 -35.87 4.05 -27.59
N SER A 257 -36.76 3.82 -26.63
CA SER A 257 -38.13 3.37 -26.89
C SER A 257 -39.03 4.51 -27.33
#